data_AF-A0A829Z8U2-F1
#
_entry.id   AF-A0A829Z8U2-F1
#
_cell.length_a   1.000
_cell.length_b   1.000
_cell.length_c   1.000
_cell.angle_alpha   90.00
_cell.angle_beta   90.00
_cell.angle_gamma   90.00
#
_symmetry.space_group_name_H-M   'P 1'
#
loop_
_entity.id
_entity.type
_entity.pdbx_description
1 polymer ?
#
loop_
_entity_poly.entity_id
_entity_poly.type
_entity_poly.pdbx_seq_one_letter_code
_entity_poly.pdbx_strand_id
1 'polypeptide(L)'
;MTKLMPIFIFGLIMAFISDKYSIVGFNQNGKKVYKKKETLFFLIGATVVAVFVGLRTSYNDTYTYRNMYEGLDAGFSNIASLSFSLGDNPGFWITNTILKTLGCSTQTFLMFYALITVGIYLWFIRKYSDNIWFSVFLFFTMGCYTFTMAAIKQCVAVAFCLVAVDRFLQNKKQYFIFWIFIASIFHPYSLVYLITPFLTFDAWSSKTRYLLIIFGAIAVGIQPLLGTIVNITTMMGEEYDASTFVGEGINIFRLAVIWAPIVLSFVTRKYLRKNNSKVDNIILNLSMLNAEIMFVGLFGTANYFGRLANYFLMFQPLLLPYILKAFNKSSKQRMIIICMVCYFLYFYYANAINQPFDGAYRYISFFEYLKS
;
A
#
# COMPACT_ATOMS: atom_id res chain seq x y z
N MET A 1 -9.04 18.16 -10.62
CA MET A 1 -7.96 17.73 -9.71
C MET A 1 -7.51 18.89 -8.80
N THR A 2 -8.44 19.65 -8.24
CA THR A 2 -8.16 20.82 -7.39
C THR A 2 -7.90 20.46 -5.94
N LYS A 3 -8.38 19.31 -5.45
CA LYS A 3 -8.19 18.89 -4.04
C LYS A 3 -6.95 18.01 -3.87
N LEU A 4 -6.76 17.04 -4.78
CA LEU A 4 -5.66 16.07 -4.67
C LEU A 4 -4.31 16.61 -5.18
N MET A 5 -4.31 17.43 -6.25
CA MET A 5 -3.07 17.93 -6.86
C MET A 5 -2.24 18.83 -5.93
N PRO A 6 -2.82 19.76 -5.14
CA PRO A 6 -2.04 20.57 -4.21
C PRO A 6 -1.28 19.73 -3.17
N ILE A 7 -1.94 18.70 -2.62
CA ILE A 7 -1.32 17.80 -1.63
C ILE A 7 -0.23 16.93 -2.28
N PHE A 8 -0.46 16.46 -3.51
CA PHE A 8 0.55 15.78 -4.30
C PHE A 8 1.79 16.65 -4.51
N ILE A 9 1.62 17.90 -4.98
CA ILE A 9 2.72 18.84 -5.22
C ILE A 9 3.46 19.15 -3.91
N PHE A 10 2.73 19.42 -2.82
CA PHE A 10 3.33 19.69 -1.51
C PHE A 10 4.17 18.50 -1.03
N GLY A 11 3.62 17.29 -1.09
CA GLY A 11 4.34 16.06 -0.73
C GLY A 11 5.61 15.86 -1.56
N LEU A 12 5.55 16.14 -2.87
CA LEU A 12 6.72 16.09 -3.75
C LEU A 12 7.79 17.13 -3.39
N ILE A 13 7.39 18.38 -3.10
CA ILE A 13 8.34 19.42 -2.71
C ILE A 13 9.05 19.02 -1.42
N MET A 14 8.33 18.55 -0.41
CA MET A 14 8.92 18.11 0.85
C MET A 14 9.84 16.90 0.66
N ALA A 15 9.43 15.93 -0.16
CA ALA A 15 10.27 14.78 -0.49
C ALA A 15 11.53 15.18 -1.31
N PHE A 16 11.44 16.20 -2.16
CA PHE A 16 12.56 16.74 -2.92
C PHE A 16 13.57 17.42 -2.01
N ILE A 17 13.10 18.29 -1.12
CA ILE A 17 13.93 18.96 -0.10
C ILE A 17 14.63 17.88 0.74
N SER A 18 13.88 16.90 1.23
CA SER A 18 14.46 15.80 2.02
C SER A 18 15.50 14.98 1.24
N ASP A 19 15.27 14.67 -0.04
CA ASP A 19 16.28 13.97 -0.86
C ASP A 19 17.54 14.82 -1.06
N LYS A 20 17.38 16.13 -1.33
CA LYS A 20 18.48 17.05 -1.60
C LYS A 20 19.37 17.27 -0.39
N TYR A 21 18.79 17.36 0.80
CA TYR A 21 19.53 17.56 2.05
C TYR A 21 19.94 16.25 2.75
N SER A 22 19.62 15.09 2.15
CA SER A 22 20.11 13.80 2.65
C SER A 22 21.60 13.62 2.36
N ILE A 23 22.32 13.01 3.32
CA ILE A 23 23.74 12.69 3.15
C ILE A 23 23.85 11.43 2.30
N VAL A 24 24.51 11.57 1.16
CA VAL A 24 24.67 10.50 0.17
C VAL A 24 26.14 10.10 0.05
N GLY A 25 26.37 8.82 -0.18
CA GLY A 25 27.66 8.25 -0.57
C GLY A 25 27.53 7.47 -1.87
N PHE A 26 28.65 6.91 -2.31
CA PHE A 26 28.71 6.03 -3.47
C PHE A 26 29.25 4.67 -3.05
N ASN A 27 28.62 3.59 -3.50
CA ASN A 27 29.13 2.24 -3.28
C ASN A 27 30.31 1.94 -4.24
N GLN A 28 30.90 0.74 -4.10
CA GLN A 28 32.02 0.28 -4.95
C GLN A 28 31.71 0.31 -6.46
N ASN A 29 30.43 0.31 -6.84
CA ASN A 29 29.97 0.39 -8.23
C ASN A 29 29.62 1.82 -8.66
N GLY A 30 30.03 2.85 -7.90
CA GLY A 30 29.78 4.26 -8.19
C GLY A 30 28.31 4.69 -8.05
N LYS A 31 27.47 3.94 -7.33
CA LYS A 31 26.02 4.19 -7.23
C LYS A 31 25.65 4.90 -5.94
N LYS A 32 24.73 5.87 -6.06
CA LYS A 32 24.14 6.62 -4.92
C LYS A 32 23.59 5.64 -3.87
N VAL A 33 23.99 5.84 -2.62
CA VAL A 33 23.47 5.19 -1.42
C VAL A 33 23.27 6.25 -0.34
N TYR A 34 22.16 6.21 0.39
CA TYR A 34 21.97 7.11 1.53
C TYR A 34 22.81 6.66 2.72
N LYS A 35 23.62 7.57 3.26
CA LYS A 35 24.28 7.38 4.56
C LYS A 35 23.38 7.84 5.70
N LYS A 36 22.71 8.98 5.51
CA LYS A 36 21.72 9.53 6.44
C LYS A 36 20.64 10.25 5.64
N LYS A 37 19.39 9.83 5.81
CA LYS A 37 18.24 10.52 5.21
C LYS A 37 17.89 11.74 6.07
N GLU A 38 17.53 12.84 5.44
CA GLU A 38 16.98 14.02 6.11
C GLU A 38 15.62 13.64 6.72
N THR A 39 15.28 14.22 7.88
CA THR A 39 14.13 13.77 8.68
C THR A 39 13.04 14.83 8.81
N LEU A 40 13.40 16.09 9.08
CA LEU A 40 12.46 17.14 9.43
C LEU A 40 11.49 17.43 8.29
N PHE A 41 11.99 17.73 7.08
CA PHE A 41 11.11 18.06 5.96
C PHE A 41 10.30 16.85 5.51
N PHE A 42 10.86 15.64 5.59
CA PHE A 42 10.09 14.44 5.33
C PHE A 42 8.93 14.26 6.32
N LEU A 43 9.17 14.47 7.62
CA LEU A 43 8.12 14.37 8.64
C LEU A 43 7.05 15.45 8.46
N ILE A 44 7.42 16.69 8.14
CA ILE A 44 6.46 17.75 7.82
C ILE A 44 5.58 17.32 6.63
N GLY A 45 6.20 16.85 5.54
CA GLY A 45 5.49 16.33 4.38
C GLY A 45 4.54 15.18 4.73
N ALA A 46 5.03 14.20 5.49
CA ALA A 46 4.25 13.05 5.91
C ALA A 46 3.05 13.43 6.78
N THR A 47 3.24 14.34 7.73
CA THR A 47 2.17 14.83 8.60
C THR A 47 1.09 15.55 7.81
N VAL A 48 1.44 16.48 6.92
CA VAL A 48 0.44 17.22 6.12
C VAL A 48 -0.36 16.28 5.22
N VAL A 49 0.34 15.35 4.56
CA VAL A 49 -0.29 14.35 3.67
C VAL A 49 -1.20 13.40 4.46
N ALA A 50 -0.84 13.04 5.69
CA ALA A 50 -1.68 12.24 6.58
C ALA A 50 -2.88 13.02 7.15
N VAL A 51 -2.66 14.26 7.58
CA VAL A 51 -3.71 15.16 8.09
C VAL A 51 -4.75 15.40 7.02
N PHE A 52 -4.37 15.60 5.75
CA PHE A 52 -5.33 15.71 4.65
C PHE A 52 -6.23 14.47 4.58
N VAL A 53 -5.67 13.26 4.63
CA VAL A 53 -6.47 12.02 4.70
C VAL A 53 -7.40 12.04 5.92
N GLY A 54 -6.88 12.46 7.07
CA GLY A 54 -7.61 12.53 8.33
C GLY A 54 -8.74 13.55 8.38
N LEU A 55 -8.70 14.61 7.57
CA LEU A 55 -9.72 15.67 7.48
C LEU A 55 -10.92 15.30 6.60
N ARG A 56 -10.87 14.14 5.92
CA ARG A 56 -11.95 13.71 5.04
C ARG A 56 -13.26 13.51 5.82
N THR A 57 -14.38 13.80 5.16
CA THR A 57 -15.73 13.51 5.64
C THR A 57 -16.50 12.60 4.69
N SER A 58 -16.07 12.51 3.44
CA SER A 58 -16.61 11.60 2.43
C SER A 58 -15.52 11.22 1.43
N TYR A 59 -15.43 9.94 1.10
CA TYR A 59 -14.69 9.32 0.00
C TYR A 59 -14.81 7.80 0.16
N ASN A 60 -15.34 7.09 -0.84
CA ASN A 60 -15.50 5.63 -0.79
C ASN A 60 -16.23 5.19 0.52
N ASP A 61 -15.76 4.14 1.20
CA ASP A 61 -16.35 3.59 2.44
C ASP A 61 -16.31 4.53 3.68
N THR A 62 -15.80 5.77 3.54
CA THR A 62 -15.71 6.73 4.66
C THR A 62 -17.06 6.94 5.37
N TYR A 63 -18.16 7.05 4.64
CA TYR A 63 -19.48 7.25 5.27
C TYR A 63 -19.89 6.05 6.14
N THR A 64 -19.68 4.84 5.63
CA THR A 64 -19.92 3.59 6.37
C THR A 64 -19.13 3.54 7.67
N TYR A 65 -17.84 3.86 7.63
CA TYR A 65 -16.99 3.89 8.82
C TYR A 65 -17.41 4.96 9.83
N ARG A 66 -17.89 6.11 9.37
CA ARG A 66 -18.41 7.17 10.24
C ARG A 66 -19.66 6.69 11.00
N ASN A 67 -20.63 6.11 10.28
CA ASN A 67 -21.85 5.59 10.90
C ASN A 67 -21.54 4.46 11.89
N MET A 68 -20.62 3.55 11.54
CA MET A 68 -20.15 2.51 12.45
C MET A 68 -19.58 3.09 13.74
N TYR A 69 -18.77 4.15 13.66
CA TYR A 69 -18.16 4.79 14.82
C TYR A 69 -19.17 5.61 15.65
N GLU A 70 -20.11 6.27 14.98
CA GLU A 70 -21.14 7.10 15.62
C GLU A 70 -22.11 6.23 16.42
N GLY A 71 -22.49 5.06 15.90
CA GLY A 71 -23.35 4.09 16.57
C GLY A 71 -22.69 3.23 17.66
N LEU A 72 -21.40 3.42 17.96
CA LEU A 72 -20.76 2.72 19.08
C LEU A 72 -21.11 3.35 20.42
N ASP A 73 -21.41 2.50 21.41
CA ASP A 73 -21.57 2.90 22.80
C ASP A 73 -20.22 3.04 23.52
N ALA A 74 -20.07 4.13 24.28
CA ALA A 74 -18.92 4.36 25.13
C ALA A 74 -18.94 3.42 26.36
N GLY A 75 -17.75 2.99 26.81
CA GLY A 75 -17.56 2.16 27.99
C GLY A 75 -16.60 1.00 27.74
N PHE A 76 -15.57 0.86 28.60
CA PHE A 76 -14.63 -0.27 28.49
C PHE A 76 -15.30 -1.63 28.72
N SER A 77 -16.42 -1.68 29.45
CA SER A 77 -17.25 -2.88 29.60
C SER A 77 -17.76 -3.42 28.26
N ASN A 78 -18.00 -2.53 27.29
CA ASN A 78 -18.49 -2.90 25.96
C ASN A 78 -17.43 -3.63 25.13
N ILE A 79 -16.17 -3.66 25.57
CA ILE A 79 -15.12 -4.46 24.93
C ILE A 79 -15.35 -5.95 25.20
N ALA A 80 -15.86 -6.31 26.39
CA ALA A 80 -16.09 -7.70 26.77
C ALA A 80 -17.22 -8.36 25.98
N SER A 81 -18.14 -7.57 25.41
CA SER A 81 -19.25 -8.05 24.57
C SER A 81 -18.90 -8.11 23.07
N LEU A 82 -17.69 -7.70 22.67
CA LEU A 82 -17.27 -7.77 21.27
C LEU A 82 -17.01 -9.22 20.84
N SER A 83 -17.28 -9.52 19.58
CA SER A 83 -16.78 -10.74 18.95
C SER A 83 -15.27 -10.65 18.77
N PHE A 84 -14.56 -11.70 19.17
CA PHE A 84 -13.13 -11.88 18.96
C PHE A 84 -12.81 -12.77 17.75
N SER A 85 -13.81 -13.16 16.95
CA SER A 85 -13.58 -13.84 15.68
C SER A 85 -12.78 -12.94 14.74
N LEU A 86 -11.75 -13.47 14.09
CA LEU A 86 -10.91 -12.67 13.18
C LEU A 86 -11.71 -12.04 12.03
N GLY A 87 -12.78 -12.70 11.58
CA GLY A 87 -13.66 -12.18 10.52
C GLY A 87 -14.38 -10.90 10.92
N ASP A 88 -14.66 -10.72 12.21
CA ASP A 88 -15.36 -9.53 12.73
C ASP A 88 -14.42 -8.33 12.93
N ASN A 89 -13.12 -8.51 12.69
CA ASN A 89 -12.08 -7.48 12.83
C ASN A 89 -12.00 -6.89 14.25
N PRO A 90 -11.75 -7.72 15.29
CA PRO A 90 -11.83 -7.32 16.69
C PRO A 90 -10.90 -6.15 17.03
N GLY A 91 -9.72 -6.08 16.42
CA GLY A 91 -8.77 -4.98 16.61
C GLY A 91 -9.37 -3.62 16.21
N PHE A 92 -10.19 -3.57 15.16
CA PHE A 92 -10.90 -2.36 14.76
C PHE A 92 -11.95 -1.95 15.79
N TRP A 93 -12.78 -2.88 16.24
CA TRP A 93 -13.84 -2.58 17.22
C TRP A 93 -13.29 -2.22 18.59
N ILE A 94 -12.31 -2.98 19.11
CA ILE A 94 -11.65 -2.68 20.38
C ILE A 94 -11.05 -1.27 20.36
N THR A 95 -10.31 -0.93 19.29
CA THR A 95 -9.70 0.40 19.15
C THR A 95 -10.75 1.50 19.13
N ASN A 96 -11.83 1.30 18.38
CA ASN A 96 -12.90 2.30 18.27
C ASN A 96 -13.69 2.46 19.56
N THR A 97 -13.98 1.38 20.29
CA THR A 97 -14.61 1.45 21.62
C THR A 97 -13.73 2.23 22.59
N ILE A 98 -12.41 2.03 22.56
CA ILE A 98 -11.46 2.82 23.38
C ILE A 98 -11.55 4.30 22.98
N LEU A 99 -11.42 4.63 21.69
CA LEU A 99 -11.50 6.02 21.23
C LEU A 99 -12.83 6.67 21.62
N LYS A 100 -13.94 5.96 21.45
CA LYS A 100 -15.30 6.43 21.80
C LYS A 100 -15.43 6.68 23.30
N THR A 101 -14.89 5.77 24.12
CA THR A 101 -14.87 5.89 25.58
C THR A 101 -14.03 7.07 26.05
N LEU A 102 -12.95 7.39 25.34
CA LEU A 102 -12.12 8.58 25.59
C LEU A 102 -12.76 9.89 25.09
N GLY A 103 -13.98 9.85 24.55
CA GLY A 103 -14.69 11.04 24.06
C GLY A 103 -14.18 11.56 22.72
N CYS A 104 -13.47 10.75 21.93
CA CYS A 104 -13.00 11.17 20.61
C CYS A 104 -14.18 11.37 19.64
N SER A 105 -14.13 12.45 18.85
CA SER A 105 -15.10 12.70 17.79
C SER A 105 -14.89 11.74 16.60
N THR A 106 -15.90 11.64 15.73
CA THR A 106 -15.76 10.91 14.45
C THR A 106 -14.59 11.40 13.62
N GLN A 107 -14.30 12.71 13.65
CA GLN A 107 -13.16 13.26 12.92
C GLN A 107 -11.82 12.82 13.54
N THR A 108 -11.73 12.78 14.86
CA THR A 108 -10.54 12.28 15.57
C THR A 108 -10.30 10.78 15.28
N PHE A 109 -11.36 9.99 15.16
CA PHE A 109 -11.28 8.60 14.67
C PHE A 109 -10.65 8.51 13.27
N LEU A 110 -11.12 9.32 12.30
CA LEU A 110 -10.57 9.33 10.95
C LEU A 110 -9.11 9.82 10.93
N MET A 111 -8.78 10.81 11.75
CA MET A 111 -7.43 11.35 11.93
C MET A 111 -6.48 10.31 12.51
N PHE A 112 -6.90 9.57 13.53
CA PHE A 112 -6.12 8.51 14.18
C PHE A 112 -5.65 7.46 13.17
N TYR A 113 -6.58 6.88 12.40
CA TYR A 113 -6.23 5.87 11.39
C TYR A 113 -5.40 6.46 10.24
N ALA A 114 -5.64 7.71 9.85
CA ALA A 114 -4.87 8.39 8.81
C ALA A 114 -3.40 8.56 9.22
N LEU A 115 -3.14 9.05 10.43
CA LEU A 115 -1.79 9.26 10.96
C LEU A 115 -1.02 7.94 11.10
N ILE A 116 -1.65 6.89 11.63
CA ILE A 116 -1.03 5.57 11.76
C ILE A 116 -0.69 5.01 10.38
N THR A 117 -1.67 4.97 9.48
CA THR A 117 -1.53 4.33 8.17
C THR A 117 -0.51 5.07 7.30
N VAL A 118 -0.75 6.35 7.03
CA VAL A 118 0.11 7.15 6.15
C VAL A 118 1.48 7.34 6.78
N GLY A 119 1.55 7.52 8.11
CA GLY A 119 2.80 7.63 8.84
C GLY A 119 3.68 6.39 8.70
N ILE A 120 3.14 5.19 8.90
CA ILE A 120 3.89 3.93 8.73
C ILE A 120 4.26 3.71 7.26
N TYR A 121 3.36 4.00 6.32
CA TYR A 121 3.63 3.86 4.88
C TYR A 121 4.82 4.72 4.45
N LEU A 122 4.81 6.00 4.83
CA LEU A 122 5.88 6.94 4.51
C LEU A 122 7.15 6.67 5.31
N TRP A 123 7.05 6.19 6.55
CA TRP A 123 8.21 5.68 7.30
C TRP A 123 8.89 4.52 6.56
N PHE A 124 8.11 3.56 6.06
CA PHE A 124 8.61 2.41 5.33
C PHE A 124 9.28 2.84 4.01
N ILE A 125 8.63 3.74 3.26
CA ILE A 125 9.20 4.34 2.05
C ILE A 125 10.51 5.06 2.37
N ARG A 126 10.52 5.92 3.38
CA ARG A 126 11.73 6.63 3.78
C ARG A 126 12.82 5.66 4.19
N LYS A 127 12.51 4.56 4.88
CA LYS A 127 13.53 3.60 5.30
C LYS A 127 14.17 2.88 4.11
N TYR A 128 13.35 2.34 3.22
CA TYR A 128 13.80 1.41 2.18
C TYR A 128 14.02 2.01 0.78
N SER A 129 13.65 3.27 0.53
CA SER A 129 13.81 3.86 -0.81
C SER A 129 15.27 4.14 -1.19
N ASP A 130 15.57 3.98 -2.48
CA ASP A 130 16.82 4.43 -3.10
C ASP A 130 16.75 5.83 -3.71
N ASN A 131 15.55 6.34 -3.86
CA ASN A 131 15.27 7.72 -4.23
C ASN A 131 13.97 8.15 -3.51
N ILE A 132 14.10 8.91 -2.43
CA ILE A 132 12.96 9.33 -1.60
C ILE A 132 11.93 10.08 -2.45
N TRP A 133 12.37 11.08 -3.22
CA TRP A 133 11.49 11.89 -4.04
C TRP A 133 10.74 11.05 -5.08
N PHE A 134 11.45 10.19 -5.81
CA PHE A 134 10.82 9.36 -6.83
C PHE A 134 9.90 8.28 -6.24
N SER A 135 10.24 7.70 -5.08
CA SER A 135 9.34 6.79 -4.38
C SER A 135 8.08 7.48 -3.87
N VAL A 136 8.17 8.71 -3.36
CA VAL A 136 6.98 9.49 -2.96
C VAL A 136 6.14 9.84 -4.18
N PHE A 137 6.74 10.23 -5.29
CA PHE A 137 6.03 10.42 -6.56
C PHE A 137 5.22 9.17 -6.93
N LEU A 138 5.86 7.99 -6.94
CA LEU A 138 5.21 6.73 -7.27
C LEU A 138 4.15 6.33 -6.25
N PHE A 139 4.35 6.63 -4.97
CA PHE A 139 3.35 6.40 -3.91
C PHE A 139 2.02 7.10 -4.19
N PHE A 140 2.06 8.32 -4.72
CA PHE A 140 0.84 9.00 -5.18
C PHE A 140 0.34 8.43 -6.50
N THR A 141 1.21 8.32 -7.50
CA THR A 141 0.77 8.03 -8.87
C THR A 141 0.35 6.59 -9.12
N MET A 142 0.86 5.63 -8.34
CA MET A 142 0.43 4.23 -8.37
C MET A 142 -0.87 3.98 -7.57
N GLY A 143 -1.41 5.02 -6.91
CA GLY A 143 -2.66 4.93 -6.15
C GLY A 143 -2.51 4.45 -4.71
N CYS A 144 -1.29 4.28 -4.18
CA CYS A 144 -1.09 3.89 -2.79
C CYS A 144 -1.68 4.93 -1.83
N TYR A 145 -1.49 6.22 -2.12
CA TYR A 145 -2.00 7.30 -1.29
C TYR A 145 -3.53 7.37 -1.27
N THR A 146 -4.18 7.35 -2.43
CA THR A 146 -5.65 7.44 -2.52
C THR A 146 -6.33 6.21 -1.93
N PHE A 147 -5.66 5.05 -1.98
CA PHE A 147 -6.14 3.84 -1.33
C PHE A 147 -6.26 3.98 0.20
N THR A 148 -5.41 4.78 0.85
CA THR A 148 -5.50 5.01 2.30
C THR A 148 -6.81 5.66 2.75
N MET A 149 -7.52 6.32 1.83
CA MET A 149 -8.82 6.92 2.09
C MET A 149 -9.99 5.96 1.80
N ALA A 150 -9.71 4.84 1.09
CA ALA A 150 -10.74 3.95 0.58
C ALA A 150 -11.13 2.83 1.55
N ALA A 151 -10.16 2.17 2.21
CA ALA A 151 -10.42 0.96 3.00
C ALA A 151 -9.65 0.98 4.34
N ILE A 152 -10.20 1.63 5.38
CA ILE A 152 -9.51 1.89 6.66
C ILE A 152 -8.93 0.61 7.29
N LYS A 153 -9.78 -0.42 7.47
CA LYS A 153 -9.39 -1.70 8.11
C LYS A 153 -8.23 -2.36 7.36
N GLN A 154 -8.32 -2.41 6.03
CA GLN A 154 -7.30 -3.02 5.19
C GLN A 154 -5.99 -2.21 5.24
N CYS A 155 -6.08 -0.88 5.14
CA CYS A 155 -4.89 -0.03 5.08
C CYS A 155 -4.09 -0.06 6.38
N VAL A 156 -4.74 -0.05 7.54
CA VAL A 156 -4.05 -0.19 8.84
C VAL A 156 -3.44 -1.58 9.02
N ALA A 157 -4.12 -2.63 8.56
CA ALA A 157 -3.55 -3.97 8.57
C ALA A 157 -2.29 -4.06 7.69
N VAL A 158 -2.32 -3.49 6.48
CA VAL A 158 -1.13 -3.38 5.61
C VAL A 158 -0.02 -2.58 6.30
N ALA A 159 -0.34 -1.53 7.04
CA ALA A 159 0.66 -0.76 7.77
C ALA A 159 1.40 -1.64 8.79
N PHE A 160 0.67 -2.43 9.57
CA PHE A 160 1.28 -3.41 10.48
C PHE A 160 2.02 -4.53 9.76
N CYS A 161 1.55 -4.98 8.59
CA CYS A 161 2.32 -5.89 7.74
C CYS A 161 3.66 -5.30 7.28
N LEU A 162 3.73 -4.01 6.96
CA LEU A 162 5.00 -3.35 6.63
C LEU A 162 5.96 -3.33 7.83
N VAL A 163 5.44 -3.10 9.04
CA VAL A 163 6.23 -3.23 10.27
C VAL A 163 6.71 -4.67 10.44
N ALA A 164 5.86 -5.66 10.19
CA ALA A 164 6.24 -7.07 10.22
C ALA A 164 7.40 -7.35 9.25
N VAL A 165 7.28 -6.96 7.98
CA VAL A 165 8.33 -7.15 6.96
C VAL A 165 9.63 -6.48 7.41
N ASP A 166 9.57 -5.27 7.94
CA ASP A 166 10.75 -4.61 8.50
C ASP A 166 11.41 -5.43 9.63
N ARG A 167 10.63 -6.02 10.53
CA ARG A 167 11.15 -6.92 11.58
C ARG A 167 11.77 -8.18 10.97
N PHE A 168 11.16 -8.77 9.96
CA PHE A 168 11.72 -9.91 9.25
C PHE A 168 13.07 -9.58 8.59
N LEU A 169 13.17 -8.43 7.94
CA LEU A 169 14.40 -7.94 7.31
C LEU A 169 15.51 -7.69 8.33
N GLN A 170 15.17 -7.33 9.56
CA GLN A 170 16.11 -7.20 10.69
C GLN A 170 16.40 -8.54 11.40
N ASN A 171 16.00 -9.68 10.82
CA ASN A 171 16.11 -11.02 11.42
C ASN A 171 15.37 -11.20 12.75
N LYS A 172 14.37 -10.35 13.04
CA LYS A 172 13.54 -10.38 14.25
C LYS A 172 12.25 -11.19 14.01
N LYS A 173 12.39 -12.51 13.80
CA LYS A 173 11.29 -13.40 13.36
C LYS A 173 10.08 -13.42 14.31
N GLN A 174 10.31 -13.43 15.62
CA GLN A 174 9.22 -13.39 16.61
C GLN A 174 8.36 -12.13 16.47
N TYR A 175 9.01 -10.99 16.24
CA TYR A 175 8.31 -9.71 16.05
C TYR A 175 7.61 -9.63 14.69
N PHE A 176 8.12 -10.32 13.66
CA PHE A 176 7.41 -10.47 12.39
C PHE A 176 6.07 -11.20 12.59
N ILE A 177 6.06 -12.33 13.30
CA ILE A 177 4.82 -13.08 13.59
C ILE A 177 3.88 -12.24 14.47
N PHE A 178 4.40 -11.58 15.50
CA PHE A 178 3.61 -10.69 16.35
C PHE A 178 2.87 -9.61 15.54
N TRP A 179 3.58 -8.89 14.66
CA TRP A 179 2.96 -7.83 13.87
C TRP A 179 1.97 -8.35 12.82
N ILE A 180 2.16 -9.57 12.30
CA ILE A 180 1.15 -10.20 11.45
C ILE A 180 -0.11 -10.53 12.25
N PHE A 181 0.03 -11.04 13.48
CA PHE A 181 -1.12 -11.29 14.34
C PHE A 181 -1.88 -10.00 14.70
N ILE A 182 -1.14 -8.93 15.01
CA ILE A 182 -1.74 -7.60 15.20
C ILE A 182 -2.42 -7.12 13.91
N ALA A 183 -1.84 -7.34 12.72
CA ALA A 183 -2.51 -7.00 11.47
C ALA A 183 -3.80 -7.82 11.26
N SER A 184 -3.82 -9.11 11.62
CA SER A 184 -4.94 -10.00 11.36
C SER A 184 -6.16 -9.69 12.20
N ILE A 185 -6.00 -9.12 13.40
CA ILE A 185 -7.14 -8.66 14.19
C ILE A 185 -7.80 -7.40 13.61
N PHE A 186 -7.12 -6.61 12.77
CA PHE A 186 -7.75 -5.49 12.05
C PHE A 186 -8.30 -5.91 10.69
N HIS A 187 -7.66 -6.87 10.02
CA HIS A 187 -8.13 -7.44 8.76
C HIS A 187 -7.48 -8.81 8.52
N PRO A 188 -8.26 -9.91 8.45
CA PRO A 188 -7.72 -11.28 8.45
C PRO A 188 -6.87 -11.62 7.23
N TYR A 189 -7.15 -11.02 6.07
CA TYR A 189 -6.32 -11.20 4.86
C TYR A 189 -4.85 -10.82 5.03
N SER A 190 -4.48 -10.05 6.06
CA SER A 190 -3.07 -9.78 6.38
C SER A 190 -2.24 -11.04 6.67
N LEU A 191 -2.87 -12.17 7.02
CA LEU A 191 -2.20 -13.47 7.15
C LEU A 191 -1.46 -13.89 5.87
N VAL A 192 -1.86 -13.36 4.71
CA VAL A 192 -1.12 -13.53 3.45
C VAL A 192 0.33 -13.04 3.55
N TYR A 193 0.71 -12.23 4.54
CA TYR A 193 2.12 -11.87 4.71
C TYR A 193 2.99 -12.99 5.26
N LEU A 194 2.42 -14.09 5.76
CA LEU A 194 3.17 -15.27 6.21
C LEU A 194 3.96 -15.94 5.07
N ILE A 195 3.64 -15.68 3.79
CA ILE A 195 4.45 -16.14 2.65
C ILE A 195 5.79 -15.38 2.53
N THR A 196 5.96 -14.22 3.16
CA THR A 196 7.17 -13.38 3.04
C THR A 196 8.51 -14.14 3.22
N PRO A 197 8.67 -15.06 4.21
CA PRO A 197 9.91 -15.82 4.37
C PRO A 197 10.28 -16.72 3.17
N PHE A 198 9.28 -17.14 2.38
CA PHE A 198 9.46 -17.95 1.18
C PHE A 198 9.78 -17.11 -0.06
N LEU A 199 9.57 -15.79 0.00
CA LEU A 199 9.82 -14.83 -1.08
C LEU A 199 11.23 -14.19 -0.98
N THR A 200 12.20 -14.93 -0.47
CA THR A 200 13.59 -14.47 -0.30
C THR A 200 14.50 -14.83 -1.48
N PHE A 201 13.95 -15.44 -2.53
CA PHE A 201 14.71 -15.96 -3.66
C PHE A 201 15.27 -14.88 -4.57
N ASP A 202 16.35 -15.22 -5.28
CA ASP A 202 17.01 -14.30 -6.21
C ASP A 202 16.14 -13.92 -7.39
N ALA A 203 16.32 -12.68 -7.84
CA ALA A 203 15.66 -12.12 -9.00
C ALA A 203 15.67 -13.09 -10.21
N TRP A 204 14.48 -13.40 -10.71
CA TRP A 204 14.29 -14.24 -11.90
C TRP A 204 14.86 -15.67 -11.76
N SER A 205 15.05 -16.19 -10.55
CA SER A 205 15.47 -17.57 -10.31
C SER A 205 14.42 -18.59 -10.79
N SER A 206 14.73 -19.89 -10.68
CA SER A 206 13.75 -20.95 -10.99
C SER A 206 12.46 -20.81 -10.18
N LYS A 207 12.56 -20.31 -8.93
CA LYS A 207 11.40 -20.02 -8.07
C LYS A 207 10.51 -18.93 -8.63
N THR A 208 11.08 -17.90 -9.26
CA THR A 208 10.30 -16.89 -10.00
C THR A 208 9.50 -17.55 -11.11
N ARG A 209 10.10 -18.46 -11.88
CA ARG A 209 9.37 -19.15 -12.96
C ARG A 209 8.21 -19.99 -12.44
N TYR A 210 8.41 -20.70 -11.32
CA TYR A 210 7.32 -21.45 -10.68
C TYR A 210 6.19 -20.52 -10.23
N LEU A 211 6.51 -19.36 -9.64
CA LEU A 211 5.52 -18.34 -9.29
C LEU A 211 4.68 -17.92 -10.51
N LEU A 212 5.34 -17.54 -11.62
CA LEU A 212 4.67 -17.13 -12.86
C LEU A 212 3.77 -18.24 -13.44
N ILE A 213 4.27 -19.49 -13.47
CA ILE A 213 3.51 -20.63 -14.00
C ILE A 213 2.29 -20.92 -13.13
N ILE A 214 2.44 -20.91 -11.80
CA ILE A 214 1.34 -21.16 -10.87
C ILE A 214 0.27 -20.09 -11.03
N PHE A 215 0.64 -18.80 -11.05
CA PHE A 215 -0.33 -17.72 -11.22
C PHE A 215 -0.96 -17.70 -12.61
N GLY A 216 -0.20 -18.04 -13.66
CA GLY A 216 -0.75 -18.24 -15.00
C GLY A 216 -1.78 -19.38 -15.05
N ALA A 217 -1.50 -20.52 -14.41
CA ALA A 217 -2.44 -21.63 -14.31
C ALA A 217 -3.69 -21.25 -13.50
N ILE A 218 -3.53 -20.53 -12.39
CA ILE A 218 -4.65 -20.00 -11.59
C ILE A 218 -5.49 -19.04 -12.44
N ALA A 219 -4.89 -18.14 -13.21
CA ALA A 219 -5.60 -17.18 -14.05
C ALA A 219 -6.49 -17.88 -15.09
N VAL A 220 -5.97 -18.92 -15.76
CA VAL A 220 -6.74 -19.72 -16.74
C VAL A 220 -7.81 -20.58 -16.05
N GLY A 221 -7.50 -21.11 -14.87
CA GLY A 221 -8.38 -22.02 -14.10
C GLY A 221 -9.26 -21.33 -13.06
N ILE A 222 -9.38 -20.00 -13.07
CA ILE A 222 -10.04 -19.27 -11.98
C ILE A 222 -11.56 -19.49 -11.96
N GLN A 223 -12.18 -19.62 -13.15
CA GLN A 223 -13.63 -19.67 -13.31
C GLN A 223 -14.29 -20.84 -12.54
N PRO A 224 -13.81 -22.09 -12.64
CA PRO A 224 -14.33 -23.20 -11.83
C PRO A 224 -14.07 -23.06 -10.32
N LEU A 225 -13.08 -22.26 -9.91
CA LEU A 225 -12.67 -22.12 -8.50
C LEU A 225 -13.41 -21.01 -7.76
N LEU A 226 -14.21 -20.18 -8.46
CA LEU A 226 -14.88 -19.03 -7.88
C LEU A 226 -15.77 -19.38 -6.68
N GLY A 227 -16.54 -20.48 -6.78
CA GLY A 227 -17.41 -20.91 -5.66
C GLY A 227 -16.62 -21.28 -4.40
N THR A 228 -15.46 -21.93 -4.55
CA THR A 228 -14.58 -22.25 -3.43
C THR A 228 -13.96 -20.99 -2.83
N ILE A 229 -13.56 -20.03 -3.67
CA ILE A 229 -13.03 -18.75 -3.22
C ILE A 229 -14.09 -18.01 -2.40
N VAL A 230 -15.33 -17.90 -2.89
CA VAL A 230 -16.46 -17.30 -2.17
C VAL A 230 -16.60 -17.92 -0.78
N ASN A 231 -16.67 -19.25 -0.69
CA ASN A 231 -16.83 -19.95 0.60
C ASN A 231 -15.69 -19.64 1.58
N ILE A 232 -14.44 -19.61 1.12
CA ILE A 232 -13.28 -19.25 1.96
C ILE A 232 -13.40 -17.79 2.42
N THR A 233 -13.80 -16.87 1.54
CA THR A 233 -13.95 -15.46 1.90
C THR A 233 -15.05 -15.22 2.93
N THR A 234 -16.18 -15.93 2.82
CA THR A 234 -17.28 -15.88 3.79
C THR A 234 -16.84 -16.44 5.14
N MET A 235 -16.08 -17.53 5.16
CA MET A 235 -15.48 -18.05 6.40
C MET A 235 -14.51 -17.05 7.06
N MET A 236 -13.87 -16.19 6.27
CA MET A 236 -13.00 -15.12 6.76
C MET A 236 -13.77 -13.84 7.14
N GLY A 237 -15.10 -13.88 7.21
CA GLY A 237 -15.95 -12.79 7.68
C GLY A 237 -16.28 -11.73 6.63
N GLU A 238 -16.06 -12.02 5.34
CA GLU A 238 -16.50 -11.13 4.26
C GLU A 238 -17.73 -11.68 3.55
N GLU A 239 -18.85 -10.97 3.70
CA GLU A 239 -20.08 -11.22 2.97
C GLU A 239 -19.98 -10.60 1.57
N TYR A 240 -19.29 -11.30 0.67
CA TYR A 240 -19.39 -11.00 -0.75
C TYR A 240 -20.49 -11.86 -1.37
N ASP A 241 -21.52 -11.22 -1.92
CA ASP A 241 -22.50 -11.92 -2.75
C ASP A 241 -21.83 -12.42 -4.05
N ALA A 242 -22.28 -13.55 -4.59
CA ALA A 242 -21.76 -14.13 -5.84
C ALA A 242 -21.84 -13.12 -7.01
N SER A 243 -22.83 -12.21 -6.98
CA SER A 243 -22.97 -11.08 -7.91
C SER A 243 -21.81 -10.07 -7.86
N THR A 244 -21.16 -9.90 -6.70
CA THR A 244 -19.95 -9.05 -6.53
C THR A 244 -18.70 -9.65 -7.19
N PHE A 245 -18.72 -10.96 -7.42
CA PHE A 245 -17.66 -11.72 -8.06
C PHE A 245 -17.85 -11.83 -9.58
N VAL A 246 -19.08 -11.67 -10.07
CA VAL A 246 -19.43 -11.55 -11.49
C VAL A 246 -19.45 -10.07 -11.87
N GLY A 247 -18.28 -9.49 -12.16
CA GLY A 247 -18.14 -8.06 -12.47
C GLY A 247 -17.00 -7.74 -13.43
N GLU A 248 -16.86 -6.46 -13.80
CA GLU A 248 -15.79 -5.97 -14.68
C GLU A 248 -14.41 -6.35 -14.14
N GLY A 249 -13.52 -6.80 -15.02
CA GLY A 249 -12.13 -7.10 -14.70
C GLY A 249 -11.35 -5.86 -14.24
N ILE A 250 -10.18 -6.07 -13.64
CA ILE A 250 -9.32 -4.95 -13.23
C ILE A 250 -8.97 -4.08 -14.44
N ASN A 251 -9.02 -2.76 -14.26
CA ASN A 251 -8.65 -1.80 -15.29
C ASN A 251 -7.26 -2.12 -15.88
N ILE A 252 -7.18 -2.27 -17.20
CA ILE A 252 -5.95 -2.69 -17.89
C ILE A 252 -4.80 -1.69 -17.73
N PHE A 253 -5.08 -0.39 -17.59
CA PHE A 253 -4.03 0.61 -17.31
C PHE A 253 -3.45 0.43 -15.91
N ARG A 254 -4.28 0.09 -14.92
CA ARG A 254 -3.80 -0.26 -13.57
C ARG A 254 -2.87 -1.47 -13.62
N LEU A 255 -3.21 -2.49 -14.41
CA LEU A 255 -2.32 -3.63 -14.61
C LEU A 255 -1.00 -3.22 -15.26
N ALA A 256 -1.06 -2.47 -16.36
CA ALA A 256 0.13 -2.04 -17.09
C ALA A 256 1.11 -1.26 -16.20
N VAL A 257 0.58 -0.36 -15.36
CA VAL A 257 1.35 0.43 -14.37
C VAL A 257 2.08 -0.47 -13.37
N ILE A 258 1.41 -1.51 -12.88
CA ILE A 258 1.96 -2.43 -11.88
C ILE A 258 2.93 -3.45 -12.50
N TRP A 259 2.73 -3.82 -13.76
CA TRP A 259 3.62 -4.73 -14.50
C TRP A 259 4.85 -4.03 -15.07
N ALA A 260 4.83 -2.72 -15.30
CA ALA A 260 5.97 -2.00 -15.88
C ALA A 260 7.28 -2.20 -15.10
N PRO A 261 7.31 -2.09 -13.75
CA PRO A 261 8.51 -2.40 -12.96
C PRO A 261 8.94 -3.87 -13.10
N ILE A 262 7.99 -4.81 -13.21
CA ILE A 262 8.30 -6.24 -13.32
C ILE A 262 8.95 -6.55 -14.67
N VAL A 263 8.39 -6.04 -15.77
CA VAL A 263 8.99 -6.16 -17.11
C VAL A 263 10.39 -5.54 -17.14
N LEU A 264 10.56 -4.35 -16.55
CA LEU A 264 11.87 -3.71 -16.47
C LEU A 264 12.86 -4.52 -15.61
N SER A 265 12.38 -5.18 -14.56
CA SER A 265 13.19 -6.09 -13.75
C SER A 265 13.69 -7.29 -14.56
N PHE A 266 12.91 -7.79 -15.53
CA PHE A 266 13.34 -8.86 -16.44
C PHE A 266 14.47 -8.41 -17.37
N VAL A 267 14.32 -7.21 -17.95
CA VAL A 267 15.34 -6.62 -18.83
C VAL A 267 16.66 -6.45 -18.08
N THR A 268 16.58 -6.02 -16.82
CA THR A 268 17.74 -5.77 -15.95
C THR A 268 18.18 -6.98 -15.11
N ARG A 269 17.61 -8.17 -15.32
CA ARG A 269 17.78 -9.36 -14.46
C ARG A 269 19.24 -9.74 -14.16
N LYS A 270 20.15 -9.59 -15.14
CA LYS A 270 21.59 -9.89 -14.95
C LYS A 270 22.21 -8.98 -13.89
N TYR A 271 21.84 -7.70 -13.90
CA TYR A 271 22.28 -6.75 -12.89
C TYR A 271 21.69 -7.10 -11.53
N LEU A 272 20.37 -7.37 -11.47
CA LEU A 272 19.67 -7.67 -10.23
C LEU A 272 20.26 -8.90 -9.53
N ARG A 273 20.43 -10.02 -10.26
CA ARG A 273 21.03 -11.25 -9.69
C ARG A 273 22.41 -11.04 -9.09
N LYS A 274 23.21 -10.11 -9.61
CA LYS A 274 24.57 -9.83 -9.12
C LYS A 274 24.60 -8.86 -7.93
N ASN A 275 23.63 -7.94 -7.84
CA ASN A 275 23.71 -6.79 -6.92
C ASN A 275 22.60 -6.75 -5.87
N ASN A 276 21.56 -7.58 -5.99
CA ASN A 276 20.47 -7.60 -5.04
C ASN A 276 20.95 -8.07 -3.66
N SER A 277 20.61 -7.28 -2.65
CA SER A 277 20.59 -7.73 -1.27
C SER A 277 19.32 -8.57 -1.00
N LYS A 278 19.26 -9.21 0.17
CA LYS A 278 18.05 -9.88 0.65
C LYS A 278 16.84 -8.94 0.67
N VAL A 279 17.05 -7.66 1.04
CA VAL A 279 16.00 -6.64 1.05
C VAL A 279 15.47 -6.41 -0.37
N ASP A 280 16.37 -6.23 -1.33
CA ASP A 280 16.01 -5.96 -2.73
C ASP A 280 15.25 -7.14 -3.35
N ASN A 281 15.67 -8.37 -3.07
CA ASN A 281 14.98 -9.58 -3.51
C ASN A 281 13.56 -9.66 -2.93
N ILE A 282 13.37 -9.37 -1.64
CA ILE A 282 12.04 -9.39 -1.03
C ILE A 282 11.13 -8.30 -1.62
N ILE A 283 11.63 -7.07 -1.80
CA ILE A 283 10.87 -5.98 -2.44
C ILE A 283 10.46 -6.37 -3.86
N LEU A 284 11.38 -6.94 -4.65
CA LEU A 284 11.10 -7.44 -5.98
C LEU A 284 10.02 -8.52 -5.97
N ASN A 285 10.17 -9.54 -5.12
CA ASN A 285 9.27 -10.70 -5.10
C ASN A 285 7.88 -10.35 -4.58
N LEU A 286 7.76 -9.44 -3.61
CA LEU A 286 6.45 -8.93 -3.15
C LEU A 286 5.80 -8.02 -4.20
N SER A 287 6.58 -7.25 -4.97
CA SER A 287 6.07 -6.49 -6.12
C SER A 287 5.64 -7.43 -7.25
N MET A 288 6.36 -8.53 -7.50
CA MET A 288 5.92 -9.57 -8.43
C MET A 288 4.60 -10.17 -7.98
N LEU A 289 4.48 -10.55 -6.70
CA LEU A 289 3.23 -11.08 -6.16
C LEU A 289 2.07 -10.11 -6.33
N ASN A 290 2.29 -8.81 -6.08
CA ASN A 290 1.32 -7.76 -6.37
C ASN A 290 0.87 -7.78 -7.85
N ALA A 291 1.81 -7.87 -8.79
CA ALA A 291 1.53 -7.88 -10.23
C ALA A 291 0.81 -9.15 -10.70
N GLU A 292 1.22 -10.31 -10.19
CA GLU A 292 0.59 -11.60 -10.50
C GLU A 292 -0.85 -11.69 -9.99
N ILE A 293 -1.11 -11.26 -8.75
CA ILE A 293 -2.48 -11.20 -8.21
C ILE A 293 -3.34 -10.25 -9.04
N MET A 294 -2.79 -9.09 -9.43
CA MET A 294 -3.48 -8.13 -10.29
C MET A 294 -3.77 -8.71 -11.69
N PHE A 295 -2.86 -9.53 -12.22
CA PHE A 295 -3.03 -10.22 -13.50
C PHE A 295 -4.15 -11.26 -13.44
N VAL A 296 -4.21 -12.07 -12.39
CA VAL A 296 -5.32 -13.01 -12.15
C VAL A 296 -6.66 -12.26 -12.10
N GLY A 297 -6.69 -11.08 -11.47
CA GLY A 297 -7.89 -10.23 -11.40
C GLY A 297 -8.39 -9.67 -12.73
N LEU A 298 -7.67 -9.83 -13.85
CA LEU A 298 -8.22 -9.57 -15.19
C LEU A 298 -9.30 -10.59 -15.58
N PHE A 299 -9.18 -11.83 -15.11
CA PHE A 299 -9.98 -12.97 -15.57
C PHE A 299 -11.21 -13.23 -14.70
N GLY A 300 -11.45 -12.39 -13.69
CA GLY A 300 -12.62 -12.43 -12.82
C GLY A 300 -12.37 -11.72 -11.49
N THR A 301 -13.46 -11.38 -10.78
CA THR A 301 -13.45 -10.93 -9.39
C THR A 301 -12.52 -9.75 -9.07
N ALA A 302 -12.53 -8.73 -9.93
CA ALA A 302 -11.63 -7.57 -9.85
C ALA A 302 -11.62 -6.87 -8.48
N ASN A 303 -12.78 -6.80 -7.82
CA ASN A 303 -12.88 -6.23 -6.48
C ASN A 303 -12.07 -7.06 -5.46
N TYR A 304 -12.20 -8.38 -5.50
CA TYR A 304 -11.49 -9.28 -4.61
C TYR A 304 -9.98 -9.31 -4.88
N PHE A 305 -9.56 -9.67 -6.10
CA PHE A 305 -8.14 -9.73 -6.43
C PHE A 305 -7.48 -8.35 -6.43
N GLY A 306 -8.21 -7.28 -6.75
CA GLY A 306 -7.71 -5.92 -6.64
C GLY A 306 -7.46 -5.50 -5.19
N ARG A 307 -8.33 -5.89 -4.24
CA ARG A 307 -8.11 -5.70 -2.80
C ARG A 307 -6.96 -6.58 -2.31
N LEU A 308 -6.91 -7.85 -2.69
CA LEU A 308 -5.80 -8.74 -2.32
C LEU A 308 -4.46 -8.24 -2.84
N ALA A 309 -4.39 -7.79 -4.10
CA ALA A 309 -3.17 -7.22 -4.68
C ALA A 309 -2.71 -5.97 -3.91
N ASN A 310 -3.65 -5.13 -3.45
CA ASN A 310 -3.33 -3.90 -2.71
C ASN A 310 -2.57 -4.15 -1.40
N TYR A 311 -2.64 -5.35 -0.82
CA TYR A 311 -1.78 -5.71 0.30
C TYR A 311 -0.30 -5.54 0.00
N PHE A 312 0.12 -5.76 -1.25
CA PHE A 312 1.51 -5.75 -1.68
C PHE A 312 1.89 -4.52 -2.51
N LEU A 313 0.95 -3.58 -2.72
CA LEU A 313 1.16 -2.42 -3.60
C LEU A 313 2.30 -1.50 -3.11
N MET A 314 2.53 -1.41 -1.80
CA MET A 314 3.54 -0.55 -1.18
C MET A 314 4.99 -0.91 -1.55
N PHE A 315 5.24 -2.08 -2.14
CA PHE A 315 6.58 -2.46 -2.62
C PHE A 315 6.89 -1.88 -4.01
N GLN A 316 5.87 -1.58 -4.82
CA GLN A 316 6.05 -1.05 -6.18
C GLN A 316 6.77 0.32 -6.22
N PRO A 317 6.43 1.30 -5.36
CA PRO A 317 7.16 2.58 -5.29
C PRO A 317 8.64 2.46 -4.88
N LEU A 318 9.04 1.34 -4.27
CA LEU A 318 10.43 1.07 -3.89
C LEU A 318 11.21 0.38 -5.00
N LEU A 319 10.54 -0.53 -5.71
CA LEU A 319 11.18 -1.36 -6.73
C LEU A 319 11.67 -0.54 -7.93
N LEU A 320 10.86 0.36 -8.46
CA LEU A 320 11.20 1.08 -9.70
C LEU A 320 12.46 1.97 -9.55
N PRO A 321 12.61 2.80 -8.50
CA PRO A 321 13.86 3.53 -8.26
C PRO A 321 15.10 2.64 -8.16
N TYR A 322 14.95 1.44 -7.56
CA TYR A 322 16.03 0.47 -7.41
C TYR A 322 16.46 -0.12 -8.76
N ILE A 323 15.51 -0.63 -9.55
CA ILE A 323 15.78 -1.21 -10.88
C ILE A 323 16.50 -0.21 -11.78
N LEU A 324 16.13 1.08 -11.70
CA LEU A 324 16.75 2.12 -12.51
C LEU A 324 18.24 2.36 -12.19
N LYS A 325 18.77 1.81 -11.10
CA LYS A 325 20.22 1.77 -10.85
C LYS A 325 20.97 0.89 -11.84
N ALA A 326 20.32 -0.06 -12.52
CA ALA A 326 20.95 -0.92 -13.51
C ALA A 326 21.46 -0.14 -14.74
N PHE A 327 20.86 1.02 -15.03
CA PHE A 327 21.19 1.84 -16.18
C PHE A 327 22.32 2.84 -15.88
N ASN A 328 23.03 3.25 -16.93
CA ASN A 328 23.99 4.35 -16.84
C ASN A 328 23.28 5.69 -16.53
N LYS A 329 24.04 6.73 -16.15
CA LYS A 329 23.48 8.01 -15.69
C LYS A 329 22.49 8.64 -16.68
N SER A 330 22.85 8.72 -17.96
CA SER A 330 22.02 9.36 -18.99
C SER A 330 20.75 8.56 -19.29
N SER A 331 20.85 7.23 -19.45
CA SER A 331 19.68 6.36 -19.66
C SER A 331 18.78 6.33 -18.44
N LYS A 332 19.35 6.30 -17.22
CA LYS A 332 18.59 6.39 -15.98
C LYS A 332 17.76 7.67 -15.93
N GLN A 333 18.35 8.81 -16.24
CA GLN A 333 17.64 10.10 -16.22
C GLN A 333 16.51 10.13 -17.25
N ARG A 334 16.74 9.65 -18.48
CA ARG A 334 15.68 9.51 -19.49
C ARG A 334 14.55 8.60 -19.02
N MET A 335 14.87 7.44 -18.45
CA MET A 335 13.88 6.50 -17.92
C MET A 335 13.06 7.10 -16.79
N ILE A 336 13.69 7.87 -15.88
CA ILE A 336 12.96 8.59 -14.82
C ILE A 336 11.94 9.55 -15.44
N ILE A 337 12.33 10.34 -16.44
CA ILE A 337 11.43 11.30 -17.10
C ILE A 337 10.26 10.56 -17.78
N ILE A 338 10.53 9.48 -18.52
CA ILE A 338 9.49 8.66 -19.17
C ILE A 338 8.53 8.10 -18.12
N CYS A 339 9.06 7.51 -17.03
CA CYS A 339 8.22 7.02 -15.94
C CYS A 339 7.39 8.16 -15.33
N MET A 340 7.98 9.32 -15.05
CA MET A 340 7.22 10.44 -14.49
C MET A 340 6.05 10.83 -15.39
N VAL A 341 6.25 10.92 -16.70
CA VAL A 341 5.17 11.24 -17.64
C VAL A 341 4.11 10.14 -17.63
N CYS A 342 4.47 8.88 -17.86
CA CYS A 342 3.51 7.78 -17.95
C CYS A 342 2.71 7.58 -16.66
N TYR A 343 3.37 7.61 -15.50
CA TYR A 343 2.70 7.43 -14.22
C TYR A 343 1.86 8.65 -13.83
N PHE A 344 2.27 9.87 -14.21
CA PHE A 344 1.44 11.06 -14.01
C PHE A 344 0.19 11.05 -14.92
N LEU A 345 0.32 10.62 -16.18
CA LEU A 345 -0.82 10.46 -17.08
C LEU A 345 -1.80 9.42 -16.53
N TYR A 346 -1.32 8.29 -16.04
CA TYR A 346 -2.18 7.31 -15.37
C TYR A 346 -2.82 7.87 -14.11
N PHE A 347 -2.06 8.59 -13.28
CA PHE A 347 -2.60 9.22 -12.07
C PHE A 347 -3.73 10.21 -12.39
N TYR A 348 -3.55 11.02 -13.43
CA TYR A 348 -4.57 11.94 -13.92
C TYR A 348 -5.77 11.17 -14.48
N TYR A 349 -5.56 10.18 -15.35
CA TYR A 349 -6.63 9.31 -15.84
C TYR A 349 -7.43 8.70 -14.68
N ALA A 350 -6.75 8.10 -13.71
CA ALA A 350 -7.39 7.38 -12.61
C ALA A 350 -8.24 8.32 -11.73
N ASN A 351 -7.73 9.51 -11.40
CA ASN A 351 -8.34 10.39 -10.41
C ASN A 351 -9.11 11.59 -10.98
N ALA A 352 -8.97 11.89 -12.27
CA ALA A 352 -9.69 12.98 -12.93
C ALA A 352 -10.77 12.48 -13.90
N ILE A 353 -10.54 11.33 -14.55
CA ILE A 353 -11.39 10.82 -15.63
C ILE A 353 -12.16 9.58 -15.16
N ASN A 354 -11.44 8.53 -14.76
CA ASN A 354 -12.02 7.23 -14.44
C ASN A 354 -12.85 7.27 -13.14
N GLN A 355 -12.26 7.81 -12.07
CA GLN A 355 -12.95 8.04 -10.80
C GLN A 355 -12.60 9.45 -10.32
N PRO A 356 -13.40 10.48 -10.71
CA PRO A 356 -13.13 11.87 -10.36
C PRO A 356 -13.05 12.11 -8.85
N PHE A 357 -11.83 12.22 -8.33
CA PHE A 357 -11.53 12.33 -6.91
C PHE A 357 -12.19 13.55 -6.29
N ASP A 358 -12.16 14.70 -6.97
CA ASP A 358 -12.70 15.95 -6.41
C ASP A 358 -14.22 15.90 -6.21
N GLY A 359 -14.94 15.11 -7.00
CA GLY A 359 -16.38 14.93 -6.87
C GLY A 359 -16.76 14.04 -5.68
N ALA A 360 -15.96 13.00 -5.42
CA ALA A 360 -16.19 12.05 -4.35
C ALA A 360 -15.60 12.49 -2.99
N TYR A 361 -14.52 13.27 -3.00
CA TYR A 361 -13.78 13.63 -1.79
C TYR A 361 -14.32 14.92 -1.16
N ARG A 362 -14.85 14.83 0.07
CA ARG A 362 -15.21 15.97 0.92
C ARG A 362 -14.35 15.95 2.17
N TYR A 363 -14.01 17.13 2.69
CA TYR A 363 -13.19 17.30 3.88
C TYR A 363 -13.61 18.57 4.63
N ILE A 364 -13.27 18.63 5.92
CA ILE A 364 -13.38 19.86 6.72
C ILE A 364 -12.04 20.55 6.83
N SER A 365 -12.05 21.84 7.09
CA SER A 365 -10.82 22.59 7.34
C SER A 365 -10.14 22.13 8.64
N PHE A 366 -8.83 22.35 8.71
CA PHE A 366 -8.08 22.04 9.93
C PHE A 366 -8.59 22.83 11.16
N PHE A 367 -9.03 24.08 10.95
CA PHE A 367 -9.59 24.90 12.02
C PHE A 367 -10.98 24.42 12.48
N GLU A 368 -11.79 23.87 11.59
CA GLU A 368 -13.05 23.21 11.97
C GLU A 368 -12.77 21.97 12.81
N TYR A 369 -11.76 21.17 12.43
CA TYR A 369 -11.34 20.01 13.24
C TYR A 369 -10.87 20.41 14.64
N LEU A 370 -10.10 21.49 14.80
CA LEU A 370 -9.67 21.93 16.12
C LEU A 370 -10.81 22.47 17.01
N LYS A 371 -11.97 22.78 16.42
CA LYS A 371 -13.17 23.24 17.13
C LYS A 371 -14.15 22.11 17.44
N SER A 372 -14.00 20.94 16.82
CA SER A 372 -14.81 19.73 17.05
C SER A 372 -14.24 18.90 18.19
#